data_AF-H9FI96-F1
#
_entry.id   AF-H9FI96-F1
#
_cell.length_a   1.000
_cell.length_b   1.000
_cell.length_c   1.000
_cell.angle_alpha   90.00
_cell.angle_beta   90.00
_cell.angle_gamma   90.00
#
_symmetry.space_group_name_H-M   'P 1'
#
loop_
_entity.id
_entity.type
_entity.pdbx_description
1 polymer ?
#
loop_
_entity_poly.entity_id
_entity_poly.type
_entity_poly.pdbx_seq_one_letter_code
_entity_poly.pdbx_strand_id
1 'polypeptide(L)'
;QRLTKALLENQRQTDETCSLLDQGQEADQSRQQTVLSKRPLFDLTVIDQLFKEMSCCLFDLKALCSILNQRAQGKEPNLSLLLGIRSMNCSAEETENDHSTETLTKKLSDLCQLRRDIDE
;
A
#
# COMPACT_ATOMS: atom_id res chain seq x y z
N GLN A 1 7.51 0.06 -54.54
CA GLN A 1 8.75 0.86 -54.61
C GLN A 1 8.77 2.10 -53.71
N ARG A 2 7.70 2.91 -53.57
CA ARG A 2 7.69 4.08 -52.67
C ARG A 2 7.83 3.73 -51.18
N LEU A 3 7.16 2.66 -50.74
CA LEU A 3 7.19 2.21 -49.35
C LEU A 3 8.61 1.81 -48.90
N THR A 4 9.35 1.12 -49.76
CA THR A 4 10.73 0.68 -49.50
C THR A 4 11.69 1.85 -49.34
N LYS A 5 11.50 2.93 -50.12
CA LYS A 5 12.28 4.16 -49.98
C LYS A 5 11.97 4.88 -48.67
N ALA A 6 10.70 4.94 -48.28
CA ALA A 6 10.30 5.54 -47.01
C ALA A 6 10.88 4.75 -45.82
N LEU A 7 10.93 3.42 -45.91
CA LEU A 7 11.45 2.56 -44.85
C LEU A 7 12.96 2.73 -44.68
N LEU A 8 13.72 2.82 -45.76
CA LEU A 8 15.16 3.11 -45.74
C LEU A 8 15.47 4.50 -45.18
N GLU A 9 14.65 5.50 -45.53
CA GLU A 9 14.78 6.85 -45.00
C GLU A 9 14.52 6.88 -43.48
N ASN A 10 13.46 6.20 -43.02
CA ASN A 10 13.12 6.11 -41.60
C ASN A 10 14.20 5.37 -40.80
N GLN A 11 14.79 4.33 -41.38
CA GLN A 11 15.91 3.61 -40.77
C GLN A 11 17.13 4.53 -40.61
N ARG A 12 17.48 5.28 -41.65
CA ARG A 12 18.59 6.24 -41.59
C ARG A 12 18.36 7.32 -40.52
N GLN A 13 17.15 7.84 -40.44
CA GLN A 13 16.76 8.82 -39.41
C GLN A 13 16.86 8.25 -37.99
N THR A 14 16.50 6.98 -37.82
CA THR A 14 16.61 6.29 -36.52
C THR A 14 18.07 6.15 -36.10
N ASP A 15 18.94 5.75 -37.02
CA ASP A 15 20.38 5.58 -36.77
C ASP A 15 21.08 6.91 -36.45
N GLU A 16 20.69 7.99 -37.13
CA GLU A 16 21.14 9.36 -36.85
C GLU A 16 20.67 9.83 -35.46
N THR A 17 19.43 9.53 -35.09
CA THR A 17 18.86 9.88 -33.77
C THR A 17 19.55 9.12 -32.64
N CYS A 18 19.86 7.84 -32.84
CA CYS A 18 20.61 7.03 -31.88
C CYS A 18 22.03 7.55 -31.69
N SER A 19 22.71 7.95 -32.77
CA SER A 19 24.08 8.48 -32.73
C SER A 19 24.15 9.84 -32.03
N LEU A 20 23.15 10.71 -32.22
CA LEU A 20 23.04 11.98 -31.50
C LEU A 20 22.78 11.79 -30.00
N LEU A 21 22.02 10.76 -29.63
CA LEU A 21 21.73 10.44 -28.23
C LEU A 21 22.97 9.91 -27.51
N ASP A 22 23.78 9.10 -28.20
CA ASP A 22 25.07 8.58 -27.69
C ASP A 22 26.11 9.70 -27.53
N GLN A 23 26.17 10.64 -28.48
CA GLN A 23 27.06 11.80 -28.40
C GLN A 23 26.64 12.80 -27.30
N GLY A 24 25.35 12.84 -26.96
CA GLY A 24 24.82 13.57 -25.80
C GLY A 24 25.14 12.90 -24.46
N GLN A 25 25.29 11.57 -24.41
CA GLN A 25 25.64 10.82 -23.21
C GLN A 25 27.10 11.02 -22.80
N GLU A 26 28.03 11.09 -23.75
CA GLU A 26 29.47 11.28 -23.45
C GLU A 26 29.79 12.69 -22.94
N ALA A 27 29.05 13.71 -23.39
CA ALA A 27 29.21 15.09 -22.92
C ALA A 27 28.60 15.34 -21.53
N ASP A 28 27.70 14.44 -21.06
CA ASP A 28 26.94 14.62 -19.83
C ASP A 28 27.39 13.68 -18.69
N GLN A 29 28.23 12.67 -18.95
CA GLN A 29 28.78 11.77 -17.91
C GLN A 29 29.57 12.51 -16.81
N SER A 30 30.21 13.64 -17.11
CA SER A 30 30.91 14.45 -16.09
C SER A 30 29.96 15.32 -15.23
N ARG A 31 28.71 15.52 -15.68
CA ARG A 31 27.67 16.27 -14.93
C ARG A 31 26.61 15.37 -14.29
N GLN A 32 26.38 14.18 -14.83
CA GLN A 32 25.33 13.25 -14.40
C GLN A 32 25.58 12.58 -13.03
N GLN A 33 26.82 12.55 -12.54
CA GLN A 33 27.10 12.00 -11.20
C GLN A 33 26.44 12.84 -10.07
N THR A 34 25.96 14.05 -10.37
CA THR A 34 25.20 14.89 -9.43
C THR A 34 23.70 15.01 -9.74
N VAL A 35 23.21 14.43 -10.85
CA VAL A 35 21.80 14.62 -11.30
C VAL A 35 20.98 13.32 -11.23
N LEU A 36 21.63 12.15 -11.19
CA LEU A 36 20.94 10.85 -11.05
C LEU A 36 20.51 10.52 -9.59
N SER A 37 20.52 11.50 -8.69
CA SER A 37 20.02 11.36 -7.30
C SER A 37 18.67 12.06 -7.05
N LYS A 38 18.06 12.64 -8.09
CA LYS A 38 16.79 13.39 -7.96
C LYS A 38 15.72 12.95 -8.98
N ARG A 39 15.48 11.64 -9.08
CA ARG A 39 14.13 11.19 -9.47
C ARG A 39 13.20 11.63 -8.33
N PRO A 40 12.04 12.28 -8.57
CA PRO A 40 11.29 12.91 -7.50
C PRO A 40 10.79 11.82 -6.54
N LEU A 41 11.48 11.68 -5.40
CA LEU A 41 11.08 10.84 -4.27
C LEU A 41 9.64 11.14 -3.81
N PHE A 42 9.18 12.35 -4.10
CA PHE A 42 7.81 12.84 -3.91
C PHE A 42 6.74 12.03 -4.67
N ASP A 43 7.07 11.41 -5.80
CA ASP A 43 6.08 10.68 -6.60
C ASP A 43 5.74 9.32 -5.95
N LEU A 44 6.74 8.65 -5.36
CA LEU A 44 6.54 7.35 -4.73
C LEU A 44 5.74 7.45 -3.43
N THR A 45 5.95 8.48 -2.61
CA THR A 45 5.21 8.66 -1.35
C THR A 45 3.73 8.99 -1.57
N VAL A 46 3.41 9.75 -2.62
CA VAL A 46 2.02 10.04 -3.00
C VAL A 46 1.33 8.77 -3.50
N ILE A 47 2.03 7.95 -4.28
CA ILE A 47 1.54 6.65 -4.75
C ILE A 47 1.31 5.70 -3.56
N ASP A 48 2.23 5.61 -2.62
CA ASP A 48 2.08 4.77 -1.41
C ASP A 48 0.90 5.22 -0.55
N GLN A 49 0.72 6.54 -0.37
CA GLN A 49 -0.43 7.08 0.35
C GLN A 49 -1.75 6.76 -0.38
N LEU A 50 -1.77 6.89 -1.71
CA LEU A 50 -2.94 6.54 -2.51
C LEU A 50 -3.28 5.05 -2.37
N PHE A 51 -2.29 4.15 -2.42
CA PHE A 51 -2.52 2.72 -2.20
C PHE A 51 -3.07 2.42 -0.81
N LYS A 52 -2.62 3.14 0.21
CA LYS A 52 -3.14 3.02 1.57
C LYS A 52 -4.61 3.44 1.63
N GLU A 53 -4.97 4.59 1.07
CA GLU A 53 -6.36 5.08 1.02
C GLU A 53 -7.26 4.12 0.23
N MET A 54 -6.81 3.65 -0.93
CA MET A 54 -7.54 2.66 -1.74
C MET A 54 -7.77 1.36 -0.97
N SER A 55 -6.79 0.92 -0.19
CA SER A 55 -6.89 -0.26 0.66
C SER A 55 -7.92 -0.07 1.79
N CYS A 56 -7.96 1.12 2.40
CA CYS A 56 -8.99 1.49 3.38
C CYS A 56 -10.39 1.47 2.74
N CYS A 57 -10.57 2.10 1.58
CA CYS A 57 -11.86 2.07 0.87
C CYS A 57 -12.30 0.65 0.52
N LEU A 58 -11.37 -0.22 0.12
CA LEU A 58 -11.68 -1.64 -0.16
C LEU A 58 -12.16 -2.36 1.10
N PHE A 59 -11.56 -2.09 2.26
CA PHE A 59 -11.98 -2.67 3.52
C PHE A 59 -13.40 -2.26 3.88
N ASP A 60 -13.73 -0.98 3.74
CA ASP A 60 -15.07 -0.45 3.98
C ASP A 60 -16.12 -1.07 3.03
N LEU A 61 -15.76 -1.24 1.75
CA LEU A 61 -16.63 -1.92 0.79
C LEU A 61 -16.89 -3.38 1.19
N LYS A 62 -15.87 -4.12 1.64
CA LYS A 62 -16.04 -5.50 2.12
C LYS A 62 -16.94 -5.56 3.35
N ALA A 63 -16.78 -4.61 4.27
CA ALA A 63 -17.63 -4.47 5.44
C ALA A 63 -19.10 -4.23 5.05
N LEU A 64 -19.34 -3.30 4.12
CA LEU A 64 -20.67 -3.00 3.59
C LEU A 64 -21.30 -4.25 2.96
N CYS A 65 -20.56 -4.97 2.11
CA CYS A 65 -21.04 -6.22 1.51
C CYS A 65 -21.43 -7.26 2.57
N SER A 66 -20.63 -7.41 3.62
CA SER A 66 -20.93 -8.32 4.74
C SER A 66 -22.23 -7.95 5.45
N ILE A 67 -22.40 -6.67 5.79
CA ILE A 67 -23.61 -6.14 6.44
C ILE A 67 -24.86 -6.35 5.56
N LEU A 68 -24.76 -6.04 4.27
CA LEU A 68 -25.86 -6.21 3.32
C LEU A 68 -26.25 -7.68 3.21
N ASN A 69 -25.28 -8.60 3.15
CA ASN A 69 -25.55 -10.04 3.16
C ASN A 69 -26.20 -10.52 4.46
N GLN A 70 -25.73 -10.06 5.62
CA GLN A 70 -26.32 -10.41 6.91
C GLN A 70 -27.78 -9.94 6.98
N ARG A 71 -28.06 -8.69 6.57
CA ARG A 71 -29.42 -8.15 6.50
C ARG A 71 -30.31 -8.92 5.53
N ALA A 72 -29.80 -9.25 4.34
CA ALA A 72 -30.56 -10.04 3.35
C ALA A 72 -30.92 -11.44 3.87
N GLN A 73 -30.11 -12.00 4.77
CA GLN A 73 -30.37 -13.26 5.45
C GLN A 73 -31.25 -13.13 6.71
N GLY A 74 -31.72 -11.93 7.05
CA GLY A 74 -32.51 -11.66 8.25
C GLY A 74 -31.71 -11.71 9.56
N LYS A 75 -30.37 -11.68 9.49
CA LYS A 75 -29.48 -11.62 10.66
C LYS A 75 -29.27 -10.17 11.08
N GLU A 76 -29.09 -9.95 12.37
CA GLU A 76 -28.68 -8.65 12.88
C GLU A 76 -27.20 -8.39 12.51
N PRO A 77 -26.89 -7.35 11.70
CA PRO A 77 -25.53 -7.10 11.26
C PRO A 77 -24.70 -6.42 12.35
N ASN A 78 -23.40 -6.75 12.41
CA ASN A 78 -22.48 -6.09 13.33
C ASN A 78 -22.11 -4.68 12.82
N LEU A 79 -22.83 -3.66 13.29
CA LEU A 79 -22.65 -2.26 12.88
C LEU A 79 -21.37 -1.61 13.41
N SER A 80 -20.67 -2.22 14.38
CA SER A 80 -19.37 -1.70 14.86
C SER A 80 -18.34 -1.62 13.73
N LEU A 81 -18.46 -2.49 12.73
CA LEU A 81 -17.65 -2.50 11.52
C LEU A 81 -17.86 -1.25 10.64
N LEU A 82 -19.07 -0.68 10.64
CA LEU A 82 -19.41 0.55 9.90
C LEU A 82 -18.97 1.82 10.64
N LEU A 83 -18.88 1.74 11.97
CA LEU A 83 -18.52 2.87 12.83
C LEU A 83 -16.99 3.06 12.95
N GLY A 84 -16.19 2.31 12.19
CA GLY A 84 -14.73 2.38 12.27
C GLY A 84 -14.17 1.91 13.62
N ILE A 85 -15.02 1.34 14.49
CA ILE A 85 -14.57 0.65 15.70
C ILE A 85 -13.95 -0.64 15.20
N ARG A 86 -12.63 -0.63 15.00
CA ARG A 86 -11.87 -1.82 14.60
C ARG A 86 -12.17 -2.92 15.61
N SER A 87 -13.11 -3.81 15.28
CA SER A 87 -13.23 -5.10 15.94
C SER A 87 -11.91 -5.81 15.62
N MET A 88 -11.03 -5.84 16.62
CA MET A 88 -9.69 -6.41 16.57
C MET A 88 -9.72 -7.78 15.90
N ASN A 89 -9.35 -7.92 14.63
CA ASN A 89 -8.89 -9.19 14.04
C ASN A 89 -8.23 -9.06 12.64
N CYS A 90 -7.81 -7.88 12.18
CA CYS A 90 -7.00 -7.77 10.95
C CYS A 90 -6.09 -6.53 11.02
N SER A 91 -5.08 -6.59 11.89
CA SER A 91 -3.84 -5.83 11.71
C SER A 91 -2.72 -6.85 11.72
N ALA A 92 -2.37 -7.36 10.54
CA ALA A 92 -1.03 -7.86 10.36
C ALA A 92 -0.11 -6.66 10.55
N GLU A 93 0.91 -6.80 11.39
CA GLU A 93 1.97 -5.80 11.72
C GLU A 93 1.94 -5.09 13.09
N GLU A 94 1.25 -5.61 14.10
CA GLU A 94 1.53 -5.20 15.50
C GLU A 94 1.70 -6.42 16.42
N THR A 95 2.96 -6.86 16.58
CA THR A 95 3.49 -7.67 17.68
C THR A 95 2.68 -8.92 18.11
N GLU A 96 3.12 -10.08 17.64
CA GLU A 96 2.52 -11.41 17.84
C GLU A 96 2.46 -11.95 19.29
N ASN A 97 2.61 -11.13 20.33
CA ASN A 97 2.65 -11.61 21.72
C ASN A 97 1.47 -11.14 22.60
N ASP A 98 0.70 -10.13 22.18
CA ASP A 98 -0.44 -9.63 22.95
C ASP A 98 -1.75 -10.40 22.70
N HIS A 99 -1.75 -11.38 21.80
CA HIS A 99 -2.93 -12.16 21.41
C HIS A 99 -2.91 -13.64 21.82
N SER A 100 -1.86 -14.10 22.52
CA SER A 100 -1.86 -15.43 23.12
C SER A 100 -3.00 -15.53 24.16
N THR A 101 -3.83 -16.58 24.04
CA THR A 101 -4.87 -16.89 25.04
C THR A 101 -4.30 -17.04 26.44
N GLU A 102 -3.04 -17.47 26.54
CA GLU A 102 -2.31 -17.60 27.80
C GLU A 102 -1.95 -16.22 28.38
N THR A 103 -1.47 -15.28 27.55
CA THR A 103 -1.18 -13.90 27.97
C THR A 103 -2.44 -13.17 28.44
N LEU A 104 -3.56 -13.38 27.76
CA LEU A 104 -4.86 -12.81 28.15
C LEU A 104 -5.38 -13.40 29.47
N THR A 105 -5.28 -14.72 29.63
CA THR A 105 -5.69 -15.39 30.88
C THR A 105 -4.87 -14.88 32.06
N LYS A 106 -3.56 -14.68 31.86
CA LYS A 106 -2.69 -14.09 32.88
C LYS A 106 -3.10 -12.65 33.23
N LYS A 107 -3.30 -11.78 32.24
CA LYS A 107 -3.74 -10.39 32.48
C LYS A 107 -5.08 -10.32 33.22
N LEU A 108 -6.02 -11.21 32.92
CA LEU A 108 -7.30 -11.30 33.63
C LEU A 108 -7.12 -11.76 35.09
N SER A 109 -6.23 -12.72 35.32
CA SER A 109 -5.88 -13.15 36.69
C SER A 109 -5.26 -12.01 37.49
N ASP A 110 -4.33 -11.26 36.89
CA ASP A 110 -3.66 -10.13 37.54
C ASP A 110 -4.66 -9.02 37.90
N LEU A 111 -5.64 -8.74 37.02
CA LEU A 111 -6.72 -7.78 37.31
C LEU A 111 -7.65 -8.25 38.43
N CYS A 112 -7.98 -9.55 38.49
CA CYS A 112 -8.77 -10.12 39.57
C CYS A 112 -8.03 -10.05 40.91
N GLN A 113 -6.70 -10.22 40.92
CA GLN A 113 -5.89 -10.05 42.13
C GLN A 113 -5.88 -8.58 42.56
N LEU A 114 -5.63 -7.66 41.64
CA LEU A 114 -5.62 -6.23 41.93
C LEU A 114 -6.95 -5.74 42.52
N ARG A 115 -8.09 -6.26 42.02
CA ARG A 115 -9.41 -5.98 42.61
C ARG A 115 -9.47 -6.40 44.08
N ARG A 116 -8.98 -7.59 44.41
CA ARG A 116 -8.95 -8.08 45.80
C ARG A 116 -8.06 -7.21 46.67
N ASP A 117 -6.88 -6.83 46.17
CA ASP A 117 -5.93 -5.98 46.91
C ASP A 117 -6.46 -4.56 47.16
N ILE A 118 -7.41 -4.09 46.34
CA ILE A 118 -8.11 -2.80 46.54
C ILE A 118 -9.27 -2.94 47.54
N ASP A 119 -9.91 -4.10 47.55
CA ASP A 119 -11.08 -4.36 48.40
C ASP A 119 -10.69 -4.76 49.85
N GLU A 120 -9.41 -5.10 50.10
CA GLU A 120 -8.78 -5.28 51.44
C GLU A 120 -8.34 -3.96 52.08
#